data_AF-A0AAV8WF13-F1
#
_entry.id   AF-A0AAV8WF13-F1
#
_cell.length_a   1.000
_cell.length_b   1.000
_cell.length_c   1.000
_cell.angle_alpha   90.00
_cell.angle_beta   90.00
_cell.angle_gamma   90.00
#
_symmetry.space_group_name_H-M   'P 1'
#
loop_
_entity.id
_entity.type
_entity.pdbx_description
1 polymer ?
#
loop_
_entity_poly.entity_id
_entity_poly.type
_entity_poly.pdbx_seq_one_letter_code
_entity_poly.pdbx_strand_id
1 'polypeptide(L)'
;MFFVILDLPKHSFFKMINILLQQQQQQQQQQSAQQQVVQQQVQQQQQQPPPPQQQPLDNISKVKSLIGQLRESLSTTIKTAAQTLNQNSQIDIGSQKGMDVQIPRFDKNLEEFYSICDQIELHLKTSIKCLNQQESSNRFLHLPVATTRSESLGLNDTTLTYPQFLATASAQVSYTKEIHDTLVAAAQNISPSD
;
A
#
# COMPACT_ATOMS: atom_id res chain seq x y z
N MET A 1 -25.63 3.92 -2.49
CA MET A 1 -24.63 2.97 -1.95
C MET A 1 -23.52 3.77 -1.25
N PHE A 2 -23.81 4.34 -0.08
CA PHE A 2 -23.00 5.40 0.58
C PHE A 2 -22.31 4.95 1.87
N PHE A 3 -22.24 3.65 2.17
CA PHE A 3 -21.98 3.19 3.54
C PHE A 3 -20.57 2.68 3.85
N VAL A 4 -19.55 2.95 3.03
CA VAL A 4 -18.20 2.38 3.23
C VAL A 4 -17.13 3.43 3.61
N ILE A 5 -17.51 4.65 3.95
CA ILE A 5 -16.54 5.73 4.31
C ILE A 5 -16.50 6.05 5.82
N LEU A 6 -17.37 5.47 6.65
CA LEU A 6 -17.48 5.87 8.06
C LEU A 6 -16.96 4.87 9.10
N ASP A 7 -15.95 4.07 8.78
CA ASP A 7 -15.25 3.32 9.84
C ASP A 7 -13.75 3.14 9.57
N LEU A 8 -13.03 4.26 9.51
CA LEU A 8 -11.58 4.23 9.74
C LEU A 8 -11.26 5.02 11.01
N PRO A 9 -10.52 4.43 11.98
CA PRO A 9 -10.06 5.14 13.15
C PRO A 9 -9.20 6.33 12.70
N LYS A 10 -9.52 7.53 13.19
CA LYS A 10 -8.90 8.81 12.81
C LYS A 10 -7.36 8.79 12.87
N HIS A 11 -6.79 7.95 13.72
CA HIS A 11 -5.35 7.73 13.85
C HIS A 11 -4.72 7.03 12.62
N SER A 12 -5.43 6.07 12.00
CA SER A 12 -4.95 5.39 10.79
C SER A 12 -5.09 6.25 9.54
N PHE A 13 -6.07 7.15 9.50
CA PHE A 13 -6.20 8.13 8.42
C PHE A 13 -5.04 9.13 8.43
N PHE A 14 -4.63 9.61 9.61
CA PHE A 14 -3.49 10.52 9.74
C PHE A 14 -2.15 9.87 9.38
N LYS A 15 -1.92 8.62 9.80
CA LYS A 15 -0.73 7.84 9.37
C LYS A 15 -0.70 7.59 7.86
N MET A 16 -1.85 7.31 7.25
CA MET A 16 -1.94 7.06 5.81
C MET A 16 -1.72 8.34 4.99
N ILE A 17 -2.19 9.50 5.45
CA ILE A 17 -1.85 10.80 4.84
C ILE A 17 -0.35 11.09 4.96
N ASN A 18 0.25 10.84 6.12
CA ASN A 18 1.68 11.10 6.31
C ASN A 18 2.56 10.18 5.44
N ILE A 19 2.17 8.90 5.30
CA ILE A 19 2.84 7.93 4.41
C ILE A 19 2.65 8.27 2.93
N LEU A 20 1.45 8.71 2.51
CA LEU A 20 1.22 9.18 1.13
C LEU A 20 2.01 10.46 0.84
N LEU A 21 2.15 11.35 1.82
CA LEU A 21 2.96 12.57 1.69
C LEU A 21 4.45 12.23 1.62
N GLN A 22 4.92 11.24 2.38
CA GLN A 22 6.29 10.75 2.33
C GLN A 22 6.61 10.00 1.03
N GLN A 23 5.64 9.26 0.48
CA GLN A 23 5.79 8.61 -0.83
C GLN A 23 5.82 9.64 -1.97
N GLN A 24 5.06 10.74 -1.85
CA GLN A 24 5.11 11.83 -2.83
C GLN A 24 6.47 12.57 -2.79
N GLN A 25 7.08 12.69 -1.61
CA GLN A 25 8.39 13.34 -1.46
C GLN A 25 9.55 12.50 -2.03
N GLN A 26 9.46 11.16 -1.97
CA GLN A 26 10.46 10.28 -2.60
C GLN A 26 10.36 10.23 -4.13
N GLN A 27 9.17 10.36 -4.72
CA GLN A 27 9.03 10.40 -6.18
C GLN A 27 9.58 11.68 -6.81
N GLN A 28 9.59 12.80 -6.08
CA GLN A 28 10.10 14.07 -6.62
C GLN A 28 11.64 14.15 -6.66
N GLN A 29 12.34 13.25 -5.96
CA GLN A 29 13.81 13.24 -5.92
C GLN A 29 14.46 12.39 -7.03
N GLN A 30 13.67 11.62 -7.79
CA GLN A 30 14.21 10.76 -8.85
C GLN A 30 14.06 11.36 -10.26
N GLN A 31 13.40 12.51 -10.41
CA GLN A 31 13.18 13.17 -11.70
C GLN A 31 14.29 14.14 -12.12
N SER A 32 15.20 14.52 -11.21
CA SER A 32 16.29 15.48 -11.51
C SER A 32 17.61 14.84 -11.96
N ALA A 33 17.70 13.50 -12.06
CA ALA A 33 18.93 12.81 -12.48
C ALA A 33 18.93 12.31 -13.95
N GLN A 34 17.85 12.51 -14.71
CA GLN A 34 17.72 11.93 -16.06
C GLN A 34 17.65 12.95 -17.21
N GLN A 35 18.21 14.16 -17.02
CA GLN A 35 18.20 15.21 -18.04
C GLN A 35 19.55 15.46 -18.74
N GLN A 36 20.55 14.59 -18.57
CA GLN A 36 21.88 14.81 -19.17
C GLN A 36 22.36 13.74 -20.18
N VAL A 37 21.51 12.81 -20.63
CA VAL A 37 21.91 11.77 -21.61
C VAL A 37 20.93 11.64 -22.78
N VAL A 38 20.43 12.76 -23.33
CA VAL A 38 19.63 12.76 -24.57
C VAL A 38 20.13 13.85 -25.52
N GLN A 39 21.37 13.72 -25.99
CA GLN A 39 21.79 14.50 -27.17
C GLN A 39 22.80 13.81 -28.09
N GLN A 40 22.75 12.48 -28.21
CA GLN A 40 23.36 11.79 -29.35
C GLN A 40 22.78 10.38 -29.47
N GLN A 41 21.76 10.22 -30.32
CA GLN A 41 21.57 9.10 -31.26
C GLN A 41 20.13 9.15 -31.79
N VAL A 42 19.97 9.82 -32.93
CA VAL A 42 18.77 9.72 -33.77
C VAL A 42 19.16 8.86 -34.97
N GLN A 43 19.04 7.54 -34.86
CA GLN A 43 18.72 6.66 -36.00
C GLN A 43 18.59 5.18 -35.58
N GLN A 44 17.47 4.57 -36.00
CA GLN A 44 17.10 3.15 -35.89
C GLN A 44 16.80 2.71 -34.43
N GLN A 45 15.66 2.13 -34.05
CA GLN A 45 14.80 1.18 -34.72
C GLN A 45 13.40 1.23 -34.06
N GLN A 46 12.36 0.99 -34.84
CA GLN A 46 10.96 0.92 -34.41
C GLN A 46 10.73 -0.34 -33.57
N GLN A 47 10.97 -0.25 -32.26
CA GLN A 47 10.49 -1.24 -31.31
C GLN A 47 9.50 -0.55 -30.37
N GLN A 48 8.22 -0.93 -30.51
CA GLN A 48 7.21 -0.67 -29.49
C GLN A 48 7.79 -1.06 -28.13
N PRO A 49 7.82 -0.16 -27.14
CA PRO A 49 8.08 -0.57 -25.77
C PRO A 49 7.05 -1.63 -25.42
N PRO A 50 7.45 -2.79 -24.84
CA PRO A 50 6.46 -3.73 -24.32
C PRO A 50 5.53 -2.96 -23.37
N PRO A 51 4.21 -3.24 -23.39
CA PRO A 51 3.30 -2.60 -22.44
C PRO A 51 3.91 -2.81 -21.05
N PRO A 52 3.99 -1.76 -20.20
CA PRO A 52 4.53 -1.91 -18.87
C PRO A 52 3.69 -2.98 -18.18
N GLN A 53 4.25 -4.18 -18.08
CA GLN A 53 3.69 -5.25 -17.32
C GLN A 53 3.54 -4.70 -15.92
N GLN A 54 2.30 -4.73 -15.46
CA GLN A 54 1.89 -4.47 -14.09
C GLN A 54 3.00 -4.95 -13.17
N GLN A 55 3.76 -4.03 -12.56
CA GLN A 55 4.61 -4.43 -11.45
C GLN A 55 3.62 -4.87 -10.37
N PRO A 56 3.46 -6.19 -10.15
CA PRO A 56 2.48 -6.68 -9.20
C PRO A 56 2.99 -6.17 -7.87
N LEU A 57 2.23 -5.25 -7.28
CA LEU A 57 2.36 -4.73 -5.93
C LEU A 57 3.59 -5.25 -5.18
N ASP A 58 4.64 -4.44 -5.12
CA ASP A 58 5.88 -4.67 -4.38
C ASP A 58 5.61 -5.10 -2.90
N ASN A 59 4.41 -4.88 -2.38
CA ASN A 59 3.91 -5.40 -1.11
C ASN A 59 4.07 -6.93 -0.95
N ILE A 60 3.78 -7.75 -1.97
CA ILE A 60 3.93 -9.21 -1.84
C ILE A 60 5.40 -9.61 -1.80
N SER A 61 6.24 -8.97 -2.62
CA SER A 61 7.69 -9.16 -2.61
C SER A 61 8.30 -8.73 -1.28
N LYS A 62 7.84 -7.61 -0.71
CA LYS A 62 8.22 -7.14 0.63
C LYS A 62 7.83 -8.13 1.71
N VAL A 63 6.61 -8.68 1.70
CA VAL A 63 6.21 -9.73 2.66
C VAL A 63 7.16 -10.91 2.58
N LYS A 64 7.45 -11.42 1.37
CA LYS A 64 8.38 -12.56 1.21
C LYS A 64 9.77 -12.26 1.80
N SER A 65 10.29 -11.04 1.64
CA SER A 65 11.54 -10.61 2.26
C SER A 65 11.44 -10.55 3.79
N LEU A 66 10.35 -9.97 4.32
CA LEU A 66 10.11 -9.84 5.75
C LEU A 66 9.94 -11.20 6.45
N ILE A 67 9.44 -12.24 5.76
CA ILE A 67 9.40 -13.61 6.32
C ILE A 67 10.81 -14.13 6.66
N GLY A 68 11.83 -13.79 5.87
CA GLY A 68 13.22 -14.11 6.18
C GLY A 68 13.67 -13.44 7.48
N GLN A 69 13.45 -12.12 7.58
CA GLN A 69 13.79 -11.31 8.75
C GLN A 69 13.03 -11.76 10.00
N LEU A 70 11.77 -12.15 9.86
CA LEU A 70 10.94 -12.66 10.95
C LEU A 70 11.53 -13.94 11.56
N ARG A 71 11.99 -14.87 10.70
CA ARG A 71 12.62 -16.12 11.15
C ARG A 71 13.92 -15.86 11.90
N GLU A 72 14.70 -14.90 11.43
CA GLU A 72 15.95 -14.50 12.09
C GLU A 72 15.69 -13.82 13.43
N SER A 73 14.79 -12.82 13.46
CA SER A 73 14.39 -12.13 14.69
C SER A 73 13.83 -13.08 15.74
N LEU A 74 12.99 -14.05 15.35
CA LEU A 74 12.49 -15.09 16.25
C LEU A 74 13.63 -15.96 16.81
N SER A 75 14.56 -16.39 15.96
CA SER A 75 15.73 -17.18 16.37
C SER A 75 16.58 -16.42 17.39
N THR A 76 16.86 -15.14 17.14
CA THR A 76 17.61 -14.27 18.05
C THR A 76 16.86 -14.08 19.37
N THR A 77 15.56 -13.82 19.33
CA THR A 77 14.70 -13.67 20.52
C THR A 77 14.77 -14.90 21.43
N ILE A 78 14.65 -16.10 20.86
CA ILE A 78 14.72 -17.36 21.61
C ILE A 78 16.12 -17.57 22.19
N LYS A 79 17.19 -17.29 21.42
CA LYS A 79 18.58 -17.40 21.91
C LYS A 79 18.84 -16.47 23.08
N THR A 80 18.39 -15.22 22.99
CA THR A 80 18.52 -14.24 24.06
C THR A 80 17.72 -14.66 25.29
N ALA A 81 16.49 -15.16 25.13
CA ALA A 81 15.69 -15.69 26.24
C ALA A 81 16.40 -16.85 26.95
N ALA A 82 16.95 -17.80 26.19
CA ALA A 82 17.69 -18.94 26.74
C ALA A 82 18.96 -18.48 27.49
N GLN A 83 19.67 -17.48 26.99
CA GLN A 83 20.83 -16.89 27.68
C GLN A 83 20.43 -16.23 28.99
N THR A 84 19.34 -15.46 29.00
CA THR A 84 18.79 -14.82 30.21
C THR A 84 18.41 -15.88 31.26
N LEU A 85 17.71 -16.94 30.87
CA LEU A 85 17.33 -18.03 31.78
C LEU A 85 18.55 -18.77 32.35
N ASN A 86 19.54 -19.07 31.52
CA ASN A 86 20.76 -19.76 31.95
C ASN A 86 21.62 -18.88 32.88
N GLN A 87 21.63 -17.56 32.66
CA GLN A 87 22.31 -16.64 33.57
C GLN A 87 21.59 -16.57 34.92
N ASN A 88 20.27 -16.43 34.93
CA ASN A 88 19.48 -16.42 36.17
C ASN A 88 19.73 -17.70 36.98
N SER A 89 19.71 -18.87 36.32
CA SER A 89 20.04 -20.16 36.95
C SER A 89 21.45 -20.20 37.56
N GLN A 90 22.47 -19.69 36.86
CA GLN A 90 23.85 -19.65 37.38
C GLN A 90 24.03 -18.69 38.57
N ILE A 91 23.25 -17.60 38.60
CA ILE A 91 23.19 -16.67 39.73
C ILE A 91 22.55 -17.37 40.93
N ASP A 92 21.43 -18.07 40.73
CA ASP A 92 20.70 -18.78 41.79
C ASP A 92 21.54 -19.90 42.44
N ILE A 93 22.35 -20.59 41.65
CA ILE A 93 23.27 -21.64 42.12
C ILE A 93 24.52 -21.04 42.80
N GLY A 94 24.71 -19.71 42.76
CA GLY A 94 25.85 -19.02 43.35
C GLY A 94 27.16 -19.17 42.57
N SER A 95 27.08 -19.67 41.33
CA SER A 95 28.25 -19.98 40.48
C SER A 95 28.80 -18.75 39.75
N GLN A 96 28.02 -17.66 39.63
CA GLN A 96 28.50 -16.37 39.14
C GLN A 96 28.35 -15.28 40.22
N LYS A 97 29.48 -14.69 40.63
CA LYS A 97 29.53 -13.48 41.45
C LYS A 97 29.97 -12.30 40.58
N GLY A 98 29.02 -11.57 39.99
CA GLY A 98 29.31 -10.33 39.27
C GLY A 98 28.54 -10.19 37.96
N MET A 99 27.81 -9.08 37.83
CA MET A 99 26.98 -8.70 36.69
C MET A 99 27.80 -8.15 35.50
N ASP A 100 28.94 -8.74 35.16
CA ASP A 100 29.83 -8.16 34.14
C ASP A 100 29.35 -8.41 32.69
N VAL A 101 28.46 -9.38 32.50
CA VAL A 101 27.90 -9.70 31.18
C VAL A 101 26.58 -8.97 30.98
N GLN A 102 26.62 -7.83 30.28
CA GLN A 102 25.42 -7.18 29.71
C GLN A 102 24.79 -8.12 28.67
N ILE A 103 23.78 -8.88 29.07
CA ILE A 103 22.99 -9.68 28.14
C ILE A 103 22.20 -8.72 27.22
N PRO A 104 22.14 -8.97 25.90
CA PRO A 104 21.23 -8.27 25.01
C PRO A 104 19.82 -8.28 25.58
N ARG A 105 19.14 -7.14 25.68
CA ARG A 105 17.80 -7.11 26.28
C ARG A 105 16.83 -7.94 25.44
N PHE A 106 16.25 -8.96 26.07
CA PHE A 106 15.19 -9.78 25.48
C PHE A 106 14.06 -8.91 24.93
N ASP A 107 13.65 -7.88 25.68
CA ASP A 107 12.57 -6.95 25.30
C ASP A 107 12.81 -6.30 23.93
N LYS A 108 14.07 -5.97 23.61
CA LYS A 108 14.42 -5.35 22.33
C LYS A 108 14.23 -6.31 21.16
N ASN A 109 14.67 -7.56 21.30
CA ASN A 109 14.50 -8.57 20.26
C ASN A 109 13.02 -8.90 20.04
N LEU A 110 12.26 -8.93 21.12
CA LEU A 110 10.81 -9.14 21.10
C LEU A 110 10.07 -7.96 20.44
N GLU A 111 10.46 -6.72 20.72
CA GLU A 111 9.93 -5.53 20.04
C GLU A 111 10.20 -5.56 18.53
N GLU A 112 11.40 -5.97 18.11
CA GLU A 112 11.76 -6.13 16.70
C GLU A 112 10.92 -7.22 16.02
N PHE A 113 10.69 -8.35 16.67
CA PHE A 113 9.80 -9.40 16.17
C PHE A 113 8.38 -8.89 15.91
N TYR A 114 7.80 -8.16 16.87
CA TYR A 114 6.46 -7.59 16.70
C TYR A 114 6.41 -6.52 15.62
N SER A 115 7.45 -5.68 15.51
CA SER A 115 7.56 -4.68 14.44
C SER A 115 7.55 -5.31 13.05
N ILE A 116 8.21 -6.45 12.87
CA ILE A 116 8.20 -7.19 11.59
C ILE A 116 6.82 -7.79 11.32
N CYS A 117 6.15 -8.35 12.33
CA CYS A 117 4.78 -8.84 12.21
C CYS A 117 3.80 -7.74 11.76
N ASP A 118 3.86 -6.57 12.37
CA ASP A 118 3.01 -5.42 12.03
C ASP A 118 3.22 -4.97 10.56
N GLN A 119 4.48 -4.96 10.11
CA GLN A 119 4.82 -4.62 8.73
C GLN A 119 4.28 -5.66 7.73
N ILE A 120 4.38 -6.95 8.05
CA ILE A 120 3.81 -8.02 7.23
C ILE A 120 2.29 -7.85 7.14
N GLU A 121 1.61 -7.64 8.27
CA GLU A 121 0.16 -7.44 8.31
C GLU A 121 -0.26 -6.24 7.44
N LEU A 122 0.46 -5.12 7.54
CA LEU A 122 0.20 -3.93 6.75
C LEU A 122 0.32 -4.19 5.24
N HIS A 123 1.39 -4.86 4.81
CA HIS A 123 1.59 -5.18 3.40
C HIS A 123 0.55 -6.16 2.85
N LEU A 124 0.11 -7.14 3.65
CA LEU A 124 -0.95 -8.06 3.28
C LEU A 124 -2.30 -7.34 3.15
N LYS A 125 -2.68 -6.52 4.14
CA LYS A 125 -3.90 -5.69 4.08
C LYS A 125 -3.90 -4.77 2.86
N THR A 126 -2.76 -4.16 2.56
CA THR A 126 -2.60 -3.30 1.38
C THR A 126 -2.76 -4.09 0.08
N SER A 127 -2.17 -5.28 0.01
CA SER A 127 -2.32 -6.18 -1.15
C SER A 127 -3.77 -6.56 -1.42
N ILE A 128 -4.51 -6.92 -0.37
CA ILE A 128 -5.94 -7.23 -0.49
C ILE A 128 -6.73 -6.03 -1.01
N LYS A 129 -6.49 -4.83 -0.48
CA LYS A 129 -7.18 -3.61 -0.94
C LYS A 129 -6.92 -3.34 -2.43
N CYS A 130 -5.69 -3.50 -2.89
CA CYS A 130 -5.37 -3.28 -4.30
C CYS A 130 -5.98 -4.36 -5.21
N LEU A 131 -6.06 -5.62 -4.77
CA LEU A 131 -6.78 -6.67 -5.50
C LEU A 131 -8.28 -6.33 -5.63
N ASN A 132 -8.92 -5.93 -4.53
CA ASN A 132 -10.33 -5.53 -4.55
C ASN A 132 -10.57 -4.28 -5.40
N GLN A 133 -9.64 -3.32 -5.37
CA GLN A 133 -9.69 -2.13 -6.21
C GLN A 133 -9.59 -2.50 -7.70
N GLN A 134 -8.69 -3.41 -8.05
CA GLN A 134 -8.52 -3.89 -9.43
C GLN A 134 -9.76 -4.64 -9.92
N GLU A 135 -10.34 -5.52 -9.09
CA GLU A 135 -11.59 -6.21 -9.42
C GLU A 135 -12.74 -5.22 -9.64
N SER A 136 -12.88 -4.24 -8.74
CA SER A 136 -13.90 -3.20 -8.86
C SER A 136 -13.70 -2.36 -10.11
N SER A 137 -12.45 -1.98 -10.42
CA SER A 137 -12.12 -1.25 -11.63
C SER A 137 -12.55 -2.02 -12.88
N ASN A 138 -12.25 -3.31 -12.97
CA ASN A 138 -12.64 -4.14 -14.12
C ASN A 138 -14.15 -4.39 -14.21
N ARG A 139 -14.85 -4.41 -13.06
CA ARG A 139 -16.29 -4.65 -13.01
C ARG A 139 -17.11 -3.41 -13.41
N PHE A 140 -16.69 -2.23 -12.97
CA PHE A 140 -17.45 -0.98 -13.13
C PHE A 140 -16.93 -0.08 -14.25
N LEU A 141 -15.74 -0.34 -14.79
CA LEU A 141 -15.23 0.31 -15.99
C LEU A 141 -14.85 -0.71 -17.05
N HIS A 142 -15.30 -0.46 -18.27
CA HIS A 142 -14.93 -1.25 -19.44
C HIS A 142 -13.53 -0.92 -19.99
N LEU A 143 -12.89 0.15 -19.47
CA LEU A 143 -11.54 0.54 -19.86
C LEU A 143 -10.58 0.40 -18.68
N PRO A 144 -9.40 -0.20 -18.89
CA PRO A 144 -8.36 -0.26 -17.86
C PRO A 144 -7.85 1.14 -17.51
N VAL A 145 -7.48 1.33 -16.24
CA VAL A 145 -6.90 2.58 -15.74
C VAL A 145 -5.39 2.42 -15.54
N ALA A 146 -4.60 3.34 -16.10
CA ALA A 146 -3.15 3.37 -15.91
C ALA A 146 -2.81 3.79 -14.47
N THR A 147 -2.09 2.93 -13.76
CA THR A 147 -1.80 3.09 -12.32
C THR A 147 -0.59 3.98 -12.01
N THR A 148 0.33 4.16 -12.97
CA THR A 148 1.63 4.82 -12.74
C THR A 148 1.86 6.10 -13.54
N ARG A 149 0.89 6.51 -14.37
CA ARG A 149 1.13 7.55 -15.39
C ARG A 149 0.10 8.68 -15.32
N SER A 150 0.54 9.83 -14.86
CA SER A 150 -0.21 11.09 -14.84
C SER A 150 -0.24 11.79 -16.20
N GLU A 151 0.70 11.50 -17.10
CA GLU A 151 0.85 12.22 -18.37
C GLU A 151 0.39 11.44 -19.60
N SER A 152 -0.43 12.11 -20.42
CA SER A 152 -1.13 11.62 -21.62
C SER A 152 -0.25 11.45 -22.88
N LEU A 153 1.08 11.31 -22.77
CA LEU A 153 1.96 11.17 -23.94
C LEU A 153 1.92 9.76 -24.59
N GLY A 154 0.92 9.49 -25.45
CA GLY A 154 0.90 8.29 -26.29
C GLY A 154 0.22 7.06 -25.68
N LEU A 155 -0.88 7.28 -24.94
CA LEU A 155 -1.80 6.18 -24.63
C LEU A 155 -2.58 5.80 -25.89
N ASN A 156 -2.70 4.50 -26.14
CA ASN A 156 -3.68 3.96 -27.06
C ASN A 156 -5.08 4.36 -26.55
N ASP A 157 -6.07 4.60 -27.43
CA ASP A 157 -7.47 4.97 -27.10
C ASP A 157 -8.22 4.00 -26.13
N THR A 158 -7.56 2.93 -25.72
CA THR A 158 -8.09 1.81 -24.94
C THR A 158 -7.70 1.84 -23.46
N THR A 159 -7.10 2.92 -22.93
CA THR A 159 -6.72 3.00 -21.50
C THR A 159 -6.89 4.41 -20.94
N LEU A 160 -7.48 4.52 -19.74
CA LEU A 160 -7.73 5.79 -19.06
C LEU A 160 -6.56 6.17 -18.14
N THR A 161 -6.24 7.46 -18.07
CA THR A 161 -5.40 8.00 -16.99
C THR A 161 -6.19 8.13 -15.68
N TYR A 162 -5.49 8.20 -14.54
CA TYR A 162 -6.16 8.37 -13.24
C TYR A 162 -7.06 9.65 -13.15
N PRO A 163 -6.63 10.82 -13.66
CA PRO A 163 -7.51 11.99 -13.70
C PRO A 163 -8.75 11.80 -14.58
N GLN A 164 -8.62 11.15 -15.74
CA GLN A 164 -9.75 10.85 -16.61
C GLN A 164 -10.73 9.88 -15.94
N PHE A 165 -10.21 8.85 -15.28
CA PHE A 165 -11.00 7.93 -14.47
C PHE A 165 -11.82 8.69 -13.41
N LEU A 166 -11.19 9.60 -12.67
CA LEU A 166 -11.88 10.36 -11.63
C LEU A 166 -12.99 11.25 -12.21
N ALA A 167 -12.74 11.87 -13.37
CA ALA A 167 -13.75 12.65 -14.09
C ALA A 167 -14.92 11.76 -14.54
N THR A 168 -14.65 10.59 -15.12
CA THR A 168 -15.69 9.63 -15.54
C THR A 168 -16.53 9.15 -14.36
N ALA A 169 -15.88 8.74 -13.25
CA ALA A 169 -16.58 8.31 -12.05
C ALA A 169 -17.47 9.43 -11.47
N SER A 170 -16.95 10.67 -11.43
CA SER A 170 -17.71 11.83 -10.96
C SER A 170 -18.94 12.12 -11.84
N ALA A 171 -18.79 12.02 -13.16
CA ALA A 171 -19.89 12.19 -14.11
C ALA A 171 -20.96 11.10 -13.94
N GLN A 172 -20.56 9.84 -13.76
CA GLN A 172 -21.49 8.73 -13.49
C GLN A 172 -22.28 8.95 -12.19
N VAL A 173 -21.63 9.44 -11.14
CA VAL A 173 -22.30 9.78 -9.87
C VAL A 173 -23.30 10.92 -10.04
N SER A 174 -22.93 12.00 -10.74
CA SER A 174 -23.84 13.12 -11.01
C SER A 174 -25.06 12.67 -11.82
N TYR A 175 -24.84 11.93 -12.90
CA TYR A 175 -25.90 11.43 -13.76
C TYR A 175 -26.88 10.51 -13.01
N THR A 176 -26.36 9.61 -12.17
CA THR A 176 -27.20 8.74 -11.34
C THR A 176 -28.03 9.55 -10.35
N LYS A 177 -27.45 10.60 -9.76
CA LYS A 177 -28.17 11.51 -8.86
C LYS A 177 -29.29 12.26 -9.59
N GLU A 178 -29.04 12.77 -10.79
CA GLU A 178 -30.06 13.45 -11.60
C GLU A 178 -31.24 12.54 -11.95
N ILE A 179 -30.97 11.28 -12.33
CA ILE A 179 -32.02 10.28 -12.56
C ILE A 179 -32.81 10.03 -11.28
N HIS A 180 -32.13 9.84 -10.16
CA HIS A 180 -32.78 9.63 -8.85
C HIS A 180 -33.68 10.81 -8.48
N ASP A 181 -33.18 12.03 -8.58
CA ASP A 181 -33.93 13.24 -8.21
C ASP A 181 -35.14 13.43 -9.13
N THR A 182 -34.98 13.12 -10.43
CA THR A 182 -36.09 13.12 -11.40
C THR A 182 -37.16 12.08 -11.04
N LEU A 183 -36.75 10.85 -10.69
CA LEU A 183 -37.66 9.78 -10.28
C LEU A 183 -38.37 10.10 -8.97
N VAL A 184 -37.69 10.70 -7.99
CA VAL A 184 -38.29 11.13 -6.73
C VAL A 184 -39.32 12.23 -6.98
N ALA A 185 -38.99 13.24 -7.79
CA ALA A 185 -39.92 14.31 -8.16
C ALA A 185 -41.16 13.75 -8.90
N ALA A 186 -40.96 12.80 -9.82
CA ALA A 186 -42.06 12.12 -10.49
C ALA A 186 -42.92 11.32 -9.48
N ALA A 187 -42.31 10.54 -8.59
CA ALA A 187 -43.04 9.75 -7.59
C ALA A 187 -43.87 10.62 -6.63
N GLN A 188 -43.33 11.76 -6.20
CA GLN A 188 -44.06 12.72 -5.36
C GLN A 188 -45.25 13.36 -6.07
N ASN A 189 -45.17 13.56 -7.39
CA ASN A 189 -46.30 14.03 -8.19
C ASN A 189 -47.38 12.96 -8.40
N ILE A 190 -47.05 11.67 -8.23
CA ILE A 190 -47.97 10.54 -8.48
C ILE A 190 -48.57 9.99 -7.18
N SER A 191 -47.97 10.23 -6.01
CA SER A 191 -48.57 9.88 -4.72
C SER A 191 -49.55 10.98 -4.30
N PRO A 192 -50.88 10.83 -4.49
CA PRO A 192 -51.83 11.76 -3.93
C PRO A 192 -51.70 11.71 -2.41
N SER A 193 -51.51 12.87 -1.79
CA SER A 193 -51.75 13.04 -0.36
C SER A 193 -53.25 12.86 -0.13
N ASP A 194 -53.66 11.68 0.33
CA ASP A 194 -54.92 11.49 1.05
C ASP A 194 -54.69 11.78 2.54
#